data_AF-B1I239-F1
#
_entry.id   AF-B1I239-F1
#
_cell.length_a   1.000
_cell.length_b   1.000
_cell.length_c   1.000
_cell.angle_alpha   90.00
_cell.angle_beta   90.00
_cell.angle_gamma   90.00
#
_symmetry.space_group_name_H-M   'P 1'
#
loop_
_entity.id
_entity.type
_entity.pdbx_description
1 polymer ?
#
loop_
_entity_poly.entity_id
_entity_poly.type
_entity_poly.pdbx_seq_one_letter_code
_entity_poly.pdbx_strand_id
1 'polypeptide(L)' 'MDFQMSQIEKLNITELLRHESLCAKKLSAYMNQVQDPQIRSVLSQYHNLCQQHTNMLNSFMQQAGMQGGGQTA' A
#
# COMPACT_ATOMS: atom_id res chain seq x y z
N MET A 1 8.57 -21.31 16.39
CA MET A 1 7.17 -21.02 16.01
C MET A 1 7.23 -20.44 14.62
N ASP A 2 6.82 -21.21 13.63
CA ASP A 2 6.72 -20.81 12.24
C ASP A 2 5.67 -19.68 12.15
N PHE A 3 6.10 -18.45 11.91
CA PHE A 3 5.21 -17.28 11.86
C PHE A 3 4.47 -17.29 10.52
N GLN A 4 3.69 -18.35 10.26
CA GLN A 4 2.78 -18.38 9.12
C GLN A 4 1.68 -17.35 9.38
N MET A 5 1.71 -16.24 8.64
CA MET A 5 0.59 -15.30 8.58
C MET A 5 -0.71 -16.08 8.35
N SER A 6 -1.68 -15.87 9.25
CA SER A 6 -3.01 -16.47 9.15
C SER A 6 -3.67 -16.06 7.84
N GLN A 7 -4.57 -16.91 7.33
CA GLN A 7 -5.31 -16.65 6.08
C GLN A 7 -6.05 -15.29 6.13
N ILE A 8 -6.51 -14.89 7.33
CA ILE A 8 -7.12 -13.59 7.61
C ILE A 8 -6.13 -12.43 7.40
N GLU A 9 -4.89 -12.56 7.88
CA GLU A 9 -3.87 -11.52 7.74
C GLU A 9 -3.53 -11.29 6.26
N LYS A 10 -3.44 -12.36 5.47
CA LYS A 10 -3.22 -12.27 4.02
C LYS A 10 -4.37 -11.55 3.31
N LEU A 11 -5.61 -11.87 3.68
CA LEU A 11 -6.80 -11.18 3.16
C LEU A 11 -6.78 -9.70 3.55
N ASN A 12 -6.44 -9.39 4.81
CA ASN A 12 -6.39 -8.02 5.31
C ASN A 12 -5.33 -7.18 4.58
N ILE A 13 -4.11 -7.70 4.40
CA ILE A 13 -3.07 -7.00 3.63
C ILE A 13 -3.48 -6.81 2.17
N THR A 14 -4.13 -7.82 1.56
CA THR A 14 -4.63 -7.70 0.18
C THR A 14 -5.71 -6.63 0.06
N GLU A 15 -6.61 -6.55 1.03
CA GLU A 15 -7.66 -5.52 1.12
C GLU A 15 -7.04 -4.13 1.28
N LEU A 16 -6.08 -3.99 2.19
CA LEU A 16 -5.33 -2.74 2.40
C LEU A 16 -4.65 -2.28 1.11
N LEU A 17 -3.94 -3.17 0.41
CA LEU A 17 -3.32 -2.87 -0.89
C LEU A 17 -4.35 -2.40 -1.93
N ARG A 18 -5.53 -3.04 -2.01
CA ARG A 18 -6.62 -2.55 -2.90
C ARG A 18 -7.09 -1.17 -2.48
N HIS A 19 -7.22 -0.92 -1.17
CA HIS A 19 -7.67 0.34 -0.63
C HIS A 19 -6.69 1.47 -0.93
N GLU A 20 -5.38 1.27 -0.70
CA GLU A 20 -4.33 2.20 -1.08
C GLU A 20 -4.32 2.48 -2.59
N SER A 21 -4.44 1.44 -3.41
CA SER A 21 -4.47 1.58 -4.88
C SER A 21 -5.67 2.42 -5.34
N LEU A 22 -6.85 2.16 -4.76
CA LEU A 22 -8.05 2.94 -5.06
C LEU A 22 -7.92 4.38 -4.56
N CYS A 23 -7.33 4.59 -3.38
CA CYS A 23 -7.05 5.90 -2.83
C CYS A 23 -6.14 6.71 -3.77
N ALA A 24 -5.04 6.12 -4.22
CA ALA A 24 -4.12 6.74 -5.18
C ALA A 24 -4.81 7.13 -6.50
N LYS A 25 -5.69 6.27 -7.03
CA LYS A 25 -6.50 6.56 -8.23
C LYS A 25 -7.46 7.72 -8.00
N LYS A 26 -8.19 7.72 -6.88
CA LYS A 26 -9.09 8.82 -6.50
C LYS A 26 -8.33 10.13 -6.35
N LEU A 27 -7.21 10.12 -5.63
CA LEU A 27 -6.32 11.27 -5.45
C LEU A 27 -5.86 11.82 -6.81
N SER A 28 -5.47 10.95 -7.75
CA SER A 28 -5.10 11.35 -9.11
C SER A 28 -6.27 11.99 -9.87
N ALA A 29 -7.48 11.42 -9.78
CA ALA A 29 -8.68 11.99 -10.39
C ALA A 29 -9.06 13.35 -9.76
N TYR A 30 -8.92 13.50 -8.44
CA TYR A 30 -9.16 14.76 -7.74
C TYR A 30 -8.09 15.80 -8.09
N MET A 31 -6.81 15.44 -8.22
CA MET A 31 -5.77 16.36 -8.66
C MET A 31 -6.02 16.94 -10.05
N ASN A 32 -6.69 16.20 -10.94
CA ASN A 32 -7.07 16.68 -12.27
C ASN A 32 -8.32 17.59 -12.25
N GLN A 33 -9.21 17.41 -11.26
CA GLN A 33 -10.45 18.19 -11.15
C GLN A 33 -10.28 19.44 -10.28
N VAL A 34 -9.36 19.41 -9.32
CA VAL A 34 -9.14 20.50 -8.38
C VAL A 34 -8.21 21.54 -8.99
N GLN A 35 -8.74 22.75 -9.16
CA GLN A 35 -7.98 23.92 -9.60
C GLN A 35 -7.22 24.61 -8.46
N ASP A 36 -7.56 24.28 -7.20
CA ASP A 36 -6.93 24.89 -6.03
C ASP A 36 -5.51 24.33 -5.77
N PRO A 37 -4.48 25.19 -5.73
CA PRO A 37 -3.10 24.76 -5.57
C PRO A 37 -2.79 24.22 -4.16
N GLN A 38 -3.50 24.66 -3.11
CA GLN A 38 -3.29 24.14 -1.76
C GLN A 38 -3.82 22.72 -1.65
N ILE A 39 -5.02 22.46 -2.17
CA ILE A 39 -5.60 21.11 -2.19
C ILE A 39 -4.74 20.19 -3.06
N ARG A 40 -4.26 20.65 -4.23
CA ARG A 40 -3.36 19.86 -5.08
C ARG A 40 -2.07 19.45 -4.35
N SER A 41 -1.50 20.35 -3.54
CA SER A 41 -0.33 20.04 -2.70
C SER A 41 -0.64 18.95 -1.66
N VAL A 42 -1.79 19.05 -0.97
CA VAL A 42 -2.23 18.04 0.00
C VAL A 42 -2.51 16.68 -0.68
N LEU A 43 -3.18 16.68 -1.83
CA LEU A 43 -3.46 15.45 -2.60
C LEU A 43 -2.15 14.78 -3.05
N SER A 44 -1.16 15.57 -3.47
CA SER A 44 0.18 15.07 -3.84
C SER A 44 0.90 14.44 -2.64
N GLN A 45 0.82 15.05 -1.46
CA GLN A 45 1.36 14.48 -0.22
C GLN A 45 0.66 13.16 0.15
N TYR A 46 -0.67 13.12 0.07
CA TYR A 46 -1.45 11.92 0.31
C TYR A 46 -1.16 10.80 -0.70
N HIS A 47 -0.92 11.15 -1.95
CA HIS A 47 -0.52 10.19 -2.98
C HIS A 47 0.83 9.55 -2.63
N ASN A 48 1.79 10.38 -2.18
CA ASN A 48 3.09 9.88 -1.72
C ASN A 48 2.96 8.96 -0.52
N LEU A 49 2.09 9.31 0.44
CA LEU A 49 1.80 8.48 1.61
C LEU A 49 1.19 7.12 1.21
N CYS A 50 0.22 7.09 0.29
CA CYS A 50 -0.35 5.83 -0.21
C CYS A 50 0.70 4.94 -0.88
N GLN A 51 1.64 5.52 -1.63
CA GLN A 51 2.76 4.79 -2.23
C GLN A 51 3.67 4.21 -1.14
N GLN A 52 3.99 4.99 -0.09
CA GLN A 52 4.77 4.50 1.05
C GLN A 52 4.06 3.38 1.79
N HIS A 53 2.76 3.49 2.06
CA HIS A 53 1.97 2.43 2.68
C HIS A 53 1.96 1.16 1.84
N THR A 54 1.75 1.28 0.53
CA THR A 54 1.78 0.14 -0.42
C THR A 54 3.14 -0.57 -0.36
N ASN A 55 4.23 0.20 -0.36
CA ASN A 55 5.59 -0.36 -0.24
C ASN A 55 5.82 -1.04 1.11
N MET A 56 5.34 -0.44 2.20
CA MET A 56 5.46 -1.01 3.55
C MET A 56 4.65 -2.30 3.67
N LEU A 57 3.42 -2.34 3.15
CA LEU A 57 2.57 -3.54 3.11
C LEU A 57 3.18 -4.65 2.25
N ASN A 58 3.78 -4.31 1.10
CA ASN A 58 4.51 -5.27 0.27
C ASN A 58 5.75 -5.82 0.97
N SER A 59 6.52 -4.96 1.65
CA SER A 59 7.67 -5.39 2.47
C SER A 59 7.24 -6.28 3.62
N PHE A 60 6.12 -5.96 4.27
CA PHE A 60 5.54 -6.77 5.34
C PHE A 60 5.10 -8.14 4.82
N MET A 61 4.45 -8.18 3.65
CA MET A 61 4.05 -9.43 2.98
C MET A 61 5.25 -10.27 2.54
N GLN A 62 6.33 -9.64 2.07
CA GLN A 62 7.60 -10.31 1.77
C GLN A 62 8.25 -10.88 3.05
N GLN A 63 8.34 -10.07 4.11
CA GLN A 63 8.94 -10.48 5.39
C GLN A 63 8.14 -11.59 6.06
N ALA A 64 6.83 -11.64 5.85
CA ALA A 64 5.97 -12.72 6.31
C ALA A 64 6.06 -14.02 5.47
N GLY A 65 7.05 -14.12 4.58
CA GLY A 65 7.41 -15.37 3.90
C GLY A 65 6.52 -15.75 2.72
N MET A 66 5.82 -14.80 2.11
CA MET A 66 4.89 -15.07 1.01
C MET A 66 5.54 -15.11 -0.38
N GLN A 67 6.84 -14.82 -0.50
CA GLN A 67 7.63 -15.02 -1.71
C GLN A 67 8.84 -15.91 -1.41
N GLY A 68 8.68 -17.22 -1.67
CA GLY A 68 9.75 -18.15 -2.03
C GLY A 68 10.86 -18.41 -1.01
N GLY A 69 11.00 -19.68 -0.61
CA GLY A 69 12.19 -20.15 0.07
C GLY A 69 13.48 -19.78 -0.67
N GLY A 70 14.50 -19.39 0.08
CA GLY A 70 15.82 -19.12 -0.46
C GLY A 70 16.69 -18.30 0.47
N GLN A 71 17.55 -19.01 1.20
CA GLN A 71 18.75 -18.52 1.92
C GLN A 71 18.41 -17.82 3.26
N THR A 72 18.91 -18.30 4.40
CA THR A 72 20.32 -18.20 4.77
C THR A 72 20.82 -19.34 5.69
N ALA A 73 22.02 -19.83 5.35
CA ALA A 73 23.10 -20.37 6.20
C ALA A 73 22.84 -21.57 7.13
#